data_AF-A0AAN7SHH4-F1
#
_entry.id   AF-A0AAN7SHH4-F1
#
_cell.length_a   1.000
_cell.length_b   1.000
_cell.length_c   1.000
_cell.angle_alpha   90.00
_cell.angle_beta   90.00
_cell.angle_gamma   90.00
#
_symmetry.space_group_name_H-M   'P 1'
#
loop_
_entity.id
_entity.type
_entity.pdbx_description
1 polymer ?
#
loop_
_entity_poly.entity_id
_entity_poly.type
_entity_poly.pdbx_seq_one_letter_code
_entity_poly.pdbx_strand_id
1 'polypeptide(L)'
;MSGFIQGKTLRSQSRQMVVNLLVYFQQEKDNGGPLIPLTSVQERIKSEHKLNLVLSSPGKKRSRKKSKTVDLPASSKMTIRNTLYKMYTNRNMERSWQDDNLKSVRKPEGYDGKRFIVVHAGTKSGFVKNALLLFSSKSQHEDYHEDMKGETLKNGLWNV
;
A
#
# COMPACT_ATOMS: atom_id res chain seq x y z
N MET A 1 -15.16 1.41 39.85
CA MET A 1 -15.45 2.61 39.03
C MET A 1 -14.74 2.43 37.70
N SER A 2 -15.48 2.11 36.63
CA SER A 2 -14.93 1.88 35.29
C SER A 2 -14.64 3.22 34.62
N GLY A 3 -13.37 3.48 34.30
CA GLY A 3 -12.94 4.71 33.63
C GLY A 3 -13.27 4.64 32.15
N PHE A 4 -14.20 5.48 31.69
CA PHE A 4 -14.45 5.69 30.27
C PHE A 4 -13.17 6.21 29.59
N ILE A 5 -12.60 5.41 28.68
CA ILE A 5 -11.50 5.87 27.83
C ILE A 5 -12.09 6.83 26.81
N GLN A 6 -11.97 8.12 27.07
CA GLN A 6 -12.41 9.16 26.14
C GLN A 6 -11.51 9.14 24.90
N GLY A 7 -12.01 8.58 23.81
CA GLY A 7 -11.30 8.51 22.53
C GLY A 7 -10.87 9.90 22.07
N LYS A 8 -9.62 10.02 21.59
CA LYS A 8 -9.10 11.29 21.05
C LYS A 8 -9.87 11.66 19.79
N THR A 9 -10.45 12.85 19.75
CA THR A 9 -11.16 13.36 18.57
C THR A 9 -10.22 13.43 17.37
N LEU A 10 -10.62 12.79 16.26
CA LEU A 10 -9.87 12.83 14.99
C LEU A 10 -9.72 14.27 14.49
N ARG A 11 -8.60 14.58 13.82
CA ARG A 11 -8.39 15.88 13.17
C ARG A 11 -9.36 16.07 12.00
N SER A 12 -9.63 17.33 11.62
CA SER A 12 -10.63 17.69 10.60
C SER A 12 -10.46 16.91 9.29
N GLN A 13 -9.24 16.87 8.73
CA GLN A 13 -8.95 16.14 7.48
C GLN A 13 -9.23 14.64 7.60
N SER A 14 -8.84 14.02 8.72
CA SER A 14 -9.09 12.61 8.98
C SER A 14 -10.58 12.31 9.13
N ARG A 15 -11.35 13.21 9.77
CA ARG A 15 -12.82 13.08 9.85
C ARG A 15 -13.45 13.15 8.46
N GLN A 16 -13.01 14.10 7.63
CA GLN A 16 -13.53 14.24 6.27
C GLN A 16 -13.24 12.98 5.43
N MET A 17 -12.04 12.41 5.55
CA MET A 17 -11.70 11.16 4.87
C MET A 17 -12.62 10.01 5.31
N VAL A 18 -12.87 9.86 6.61
CA VAL A 18 -13.78 8.82 7.14
C VAL A 18 -15.21 9.03 6.63
N VAL A 19 -15.70 10.26 6.61
CA VAL A 19 -17.02 10.58 6.06
C VAL A 19 -17.10 10.21 4.58
N ASN A 20 -16.10 10.59 3.78
CA ASN A 20 -16.08 10.28 2.35
C ASN A 20 -16.05 8.77 2.10
N LEU A 21 -15.31 8.00 2.90
CA LEU A 21 -15.28 6.54 2.81
C LEU A 21 -16.63 5.91 3.16
N LEU A 22 -17.29 6.39 4.21
CA LEU A 22 -18.63 5.91 4.58
C LEU A 22 -19.64 6.17 3.47
N VAL A 23 -19.59 7.37 2.87
CA VAL A 23 -20.45 7.73 1.72
C VAL A 23 -20.18 6.80 0.54
N TYR A 24 -18.91 6.58 0.19
CA TYR A 24 -18.52 5.70 -0.91
C TYR A 24 -19.02 4.26 -0.72
N PHE A 25 -18.84 3.69 0.48
CA PHE A 25 -19.29 2.32 0.75
C PHE A 25 -20.82 2.20 0.81
N GLN A 26 -21.52 3.22 1.30
CA GLN A 26 -22.98 3.24 1.25
C GLN A 26 -23.48 3.23 -0.20
N GLN A 27 -22.83 4.00 -1.08
CA GLN A 27 -23.13 4.01 -2.51
C GLN A 27 -22.84 2.64 -3.16
N GLU A 28 -21.73 1.96 -2.86
CA GLU A 28 -21.47 0.60 -3.36
C GLU A 28 -22.52 -0.41 -2.86
N LYS A 29 -22.98 -0.27 -1.61
CA LYS A 29 -24.03 -1.11 -1.05
C LYS A 29 -25.36 -0.89 -1.77
N ASP A 30 -25.76 0.37 -1.98
CA ASP A 30 -27.00 0.73 -2.67
C ASP A 30 -26.97 0.30 -4.14
N ASN A 31 -25.78 0.31 -4.75
CA ASN A 31 -25.53 -0.20 -6.10
C ASN A 31 -25.47 -1.74 -6.19
N GLY A 32 -25.48 -2.46 -5.05
CA GLY A 32 -25.41 -3.93 -5.03
C GLY A 32 -24.06 -4.50 -5.50
N GLY A 33 -23.00 -3.68 -5.51
CA GLY A 33 -21.69 -4.04 -6.03
C GLY A 33 -20.78 -2.82 -6.26
N PRO A 34 -19.54 -3.03 -6.71
CA PRO A 34 -18.57 -1.96 -6.91
C PRO A 34 -19.13 -0.85 -7.83
N LEU A 35 -18.98 0.41 -7.43
CA LEU A 35 -19.45 1.57 -8.21
C LEU A 35 -18.79 1.64 -9.58
N ILE A 36 -17.54 1.18 -9.66
CA ILE A 36 -16.81 1.01 -10.90
C ILE A 36 -16.60 -0.49 -11.10
N PRO A 37 -17.32 -1.12 -12.03
CA PRO A 37 -17.11 -2.51 -12.38
C PRO A 37 -15.66 -2.76 -12.82
N LEU A 38 -15.12 -3.92 -12.48
CA LEU A 38 -13.77 -4.33 -12.88
C LEU A 38 -13.57 -4.26 -14.41
N THR A 39 -14.63 -4.54 -15.18
CA THR A 39 -14.65 -4.42 -16.65
C THR A 39 -14.37 -3.00 -17.10
N SER A 40 -14.99 -2.00 -16.48
CA SER A 40 -14.77 -0.58 -16.81
C SER A 40 -13.34 -0.14 -16.47
N VAL A 41 -12.75 -0.65 -15.39
CA VAL A 41 -11.34 -0.41 -15.07
C VAL A 41 -10.42 -1.05 -16.12
N GLN A 42 -10.71 -2.29 -16.51
CA GLN A 42 -9.96 -3.01 -17.54
C GLN A 42 -10.07 -2.33 -18.90
N GLU A 43 -11.24 -1.86 -19.30
CA GLU A 43 -11.47 -1.13 -20.55
C GLU A 43 -10.74 0.22 -20.56
N ARG A 44 -10.75 0.96 -19.44
CA ARG A 44 -9.96 2.19 -19.30
C ARG A 44 -8.47 1.93 -19.47
N ILE A 45 -7.94 0.87 -18.84
CA ILE A 45 -6.52 0.49 -18.97
C ILE A 45 -6.21 0.02 -20.41
N LYS A 46 -7.10 -0.78 -21.01
CA LYS A 46 -6.95 -1.25 -22.41
C LYS A 46 -6.94 -0.09 -23.41
N SER A 47 -7.84 0.87 -23.24
CA SER A 47 -7.97 2.03 -24.14
C SER A 47 -6.80 3.00 -24.00
N GLU A 48 -6.37 3.30 -22.77
CA GLU A 48 -5.19 4.14 -22.51
C GLU A 48 -3.88 3.49 -22.98
N HIS A 49 -3.69 2.20 -22.74
CA HIS A 49 -2.41 1.52 -23.02
C HIS A 49 -2.38 0.67 -24.30
N LYS A 50 -3.47 0.63 -25.11
CA LYS A 50 -3.60 -0.22 -26.31
C LYS A 50 -3.20 -1.70 -26.08
N LEU A 51 -3.49 -2.23 -24.89
CA LEU A 51 -3.08 -3.58 -24.51
C LEU A 51 -4.19 -4.59 -24.83
N ASN A 52 -3.91 -5.58 -25.69
CA ASN A 52 -4.76 -6.77 -25.82
C ASN A 52 -4.58 -7.66 -24.57
N LEU A 53 -5.49 -7.54 -23.59
CA LEU A 53 -5.51 -8.37 -22.38
C LEU A 53 -6.00 -9.80 -22.69
N VAL A 54 -5.15 -10.60 -23.33
CA VAL A 54 -5.06 -12.04 -23.06
C VAL A 54 -3.66 -12.27 -22.52
N LEU A 55 -3.46 -11.98 -21.23
CA LEU A 55 -2.22 -12.32 -20.54
C LEU A 55 -2.19 -13.82 -20.27
N SER A 56 -1.78 -14.58 -21.28
CA SER A 56 -1.11 -15.85 -20.98
C SER A 56 0.24 -15.52 -20.33
N SER A 57 0.60 -16.21 -19.24
CA SER A 57 1.96 -16.16 -18.72
C SER A 57 2.91 -16.40 -19.90
N PRO A 58 3.88 -15.51 -20.18
CA PRO A 58 4.79 -15.70 -21.30
C PRO A 58 5.56 -17.00 -21.08
N GLY A 59 5.11 -18.08 -21.71
CA GLY A 59 5.84 -19.34 -21.74
C GLY A 59 7.20 -19.07 -22.38
N LYS A 60 8.28 -19.58 -21.78
CA LYS A 60 9.64 -19.41 -22.31
C LYS A 60 9.78 -20.12 -23.66
N LYS A 61 9.38 -19.47 -24.75
CA LYS A 61 9.58 -19.91 -26.14
C LYS A 61 10.79 -19.24 -26.82
N ARG A 62 11.76 -18.76 -26.03
CA ARG A 62 13.04 -18.31 -26.59
C ARG A 62 14.13 -19.23 -26.07
N SER A 63 14.84 -19.92 -26.97
CA SER A 63 16.16 -20.43 -26.61
C SER A 63 16.98 -19.21 -26.22
N ARG A 64 17.48 -19.19 -24.98
CA ARG A 64 18.33 -18.11 -24.51
C ARG A 64 19.63 -18.24 -25.30
N LYS A 65 19.79 -17.45 -26.38
CA LYS A 65 21.12 -17.23 -26.96
C LYS A 65 21.98 -16.73 -25.79
N LYS A 66 22.95 -17.53 -25.35
CA LYS A 66 23.92 -17.07 -24.36
C LYS A 66 24.57 -15.84 -24.99
N SER A 67 24.45 -14.70 -24.34
CA SER A 67 25.18 -13.50 -24.74
C SER A 67 26.66 -13.84 -24.78
N LYS A 68 27.37 -13.42 -25.82
CA LYS A 68 28.84 -13.38 -25.84
C LYS A 68 29.30 -12.26 -24.90
N THR A 69 28.92 -12.33 -23.63
CA THR A 69 29.38 -11.40 -22.60
C THR A 69 30.74 -11.89 -22.16
N VAL A 70 31.78 -11.10 -22.45
CA VAL A 70 33.08 -11.26 -21.82
C VAL A 70 32.88 -10.94 -20.35
N ASP A 71 33.34 -11.83 -19.48
CA ASP A 71 33.26 -11.60 -18.05
C ASP A 71 34.03 -10.34 -17.68
N LEU A 72 33.40 -9.47 -16.89
CA LEU A 72 34.09 -8.30 -16.35
C LEU A 72 35.27 -8.75 -15.47
N PRO A 73 36.39 -8.00 -15.47
CA PRO A 73 37.49 -8.25 -14.55
C PRO A 73 36.99 -8.20 -13.11
N ALA A 74 37.62 -8.99 -12.23
CA ALA A 74 37.22 -9.13 -10.83
C ALA A 74 37.19 -7.78 -10.08
N SER A 75 38.11 -6.86 -10.43
CA SER A 75 38.14 -5.50 -9.89
C SER A 75 36.88 -4.71 -10.21
N SER A 76 36.44 -4.70 -11.47
CA SER A 76 35.21 -4.02 -11.90
C SER A 76 33.97 -4.62 -11.23
N LYS A 77 33.92 -5.95 -11.09
CA LYS A 77 32.86 -6.64 -10.34
C LYS A 77 32.83 -6.20 -8.87
N MET A 78 34.00 -6.07 -8.24
CA MET A 78 34.13 -5.62 -6.86
C MET A 78 33.71 -4.16 -6.68
N THR A 79 34.11 -3.28 -7.61
CA THR A 79 33.71 -1.86 -7.60
C THR A 79 32.19 -1.70 -7.73
N ILE A 80 31.56 -2.47 -8.63
CA ILE A 80 30.10 -2.49 -8.78
C ILE A 80 29.44 -2.97 -7.49
N ARG A 81 29.92 -4.08 -6.92
CA ARG A 81 29.42 -4.63 -5.66
C ARG A 81 29.51 -3.62 -4.52
N ASN A 82 30.66 -2.97 -4.35
CA ASN A 82 30.89 -2.00 -3.28
C ASN A 82 30.04 -0.74 -3.48
N THR A 83 29.85 -0.30 -4.73
CA THR A 83 28.97 0.82 -5.05
C THR A 83 27.52 0.51 -4.69
N LEU A 84 27.01 -0.66 -5.07
CA LEU A 84 25.67 -1.11 -4.71
C LEU A 84 25.51 -1.26 -3.19
N TYR A 85 26.52 -1.80 -2.52
CA TYR A 85 26.52 -1.94 -1.07
C TYR A 85 26.49 -0.57 -0.37
N LYS A 86 27.25 0.42 -0.87
CA LYS A 86 27.19 1.82 -0.39
C LYS A 86 25.83 2.45 -0.63
N MET A 87 25.19 2.21 -1.79
CA MET A 87 23.84 2.70 -2.06
C MET A 87 22.78 2.07 -1.14
N TYR A 88 22.93 0.79 -0.81
CA TYR A 88 22.02 0.09 0.10
C TYR A 88 22.22 0.49 1.57
N THR A 89 23.47 0.63 2.00
CA THR A 89 23.80 1.02 3.38
C THR A 89 23.50 2.49 3.65
N ASN A 90 23.64 3.36 2.65
CA ASN A 90 23.20 4.75 2.71
C ASN A 90 21.70 4.83 2.37
N ARG A 91 20.83 4.53 3.34
CA ARG A 91 19.35 4.60 3.23
C ARG A 91 18.77 6.00 2.90
N ASN A 92 19.60 7.00 2.61
CA ASN A 92 19.22 8.39 2.32
C ASN A 92 18.92 8.66 0.84
N MET A 93 18.71 7.64 0.01
CA MET A 93 18.15 7.87 -1.32
C MET A 93 16.70 7.40 -1.33
N GLU A 94 15.79 8.31 -0.97
CA GLU A 94 14.38 8.24 -1.36
C GLU A 94 14.30 8.26 -2.89
N ARG A 95 14.52 7.11 -3.53
CA ARG A 95 14.25 6.96 -4.96
C ARG A 95 12.79 6.59 -5.13
N SER A 96 11.95 7.61 -5.29
CA SER A 96 10.63 7.44 -5.89
C SER A 96 10.79 7.25 -7.40
N TRP A 97 10.21 6.19 -7.96
CA TRP A 97 10.02 6.10 -9.41
C TRP A 97 8.91 7.08 -9.80
N GLN A 98 9.28 8.26 -10.32
CA GLN A 98 8.33 9.28 -10.78
C GLN A 98 8.79 9.90 -12.10
N ASP A 99 7.83 10.41 -12.88
CA ASP A 99 8.11 11.17 -14.09
C ASP A 99 8.62 12.59 -13.77
N ASP A 100 9.24 13.23 -14.75
CA ASP A 100 9.83 14.56 -14.60
C ASP A 100 8.79 15.70 -14.48
N ASN A 101 7.49 15.40 -14.58
CA ASN A 101 6.46 16.40 -14.88
C ASN A 101 5.45 16.63 -13.74
N LEU A 102 5.48 15.84 -12.67
CA LEU A 102 4.61 16.02 -11.50
C LEU A 102 5.33 16.77 -10.37
N LYS A 103 4.73 17.88 -9.92
CA LYS A 103 5.05 18.52 -8.63
C LYS A 103 4.74 17.52 -7.51
N SER A 104 5.70 16.69 -7.14
CA SER A 104 5.55 15.78 -6.03
C SER A 104 5.45 16.59 -4.73
N VAL A 105 4.56 16.16 -3.83
CA VAL A 105 4.62 16.58 -2.43
C VAL A 105 5.82 15.84 -1.85
N ARG A 106 6.99 16.49 -1.86
CA ARG A 106 8.15 15.98 -1.13
C ARG A 106 7.74 15.86 0.34
N LYS A 107 7.77 14.65 0.89
CA LYS A 107 7.68 14.50 2.34
C LYS A 107 8.92 15.21 2.92
N PRO A 108 8.78 15.97 4.02
CA PRO A 108 9.96 16.44 4.75
C PRO A 108 10.77 15.23 5.21
N GLU A 109 12.10 15.29 5.06
CA GLU A 109 13.00 14.24 5.55
C GLU A 109 12.68 13.91 7.01
N GLY A 110 12.50 12.62 7.31
CA GLY A 110 12.20 12.14 8.66
C GLY A 110 10.73 12.22 9.10
N TYR A 111 9.81 12.63 8.23
CA TYR A 111 8.38 12.68 8.56
C TYR A 111 7.57 11.63 7.80
N ASP A 112 7.45 10.44 8.38
CA ASP A 112 6.60 9.38 7.84
C ASP A 112 5.10 9.59 8.13
N GLY A 113 4.79 10.59 8.93
CA GLY A 113 3.45 10.79 9.48
C GLY A 113 3.06 9.63 10.41
N LYS A 114 1.89 9.77 11.04
CA LYS A 114 1.34 8.72 11.90
C LYS A 114 0.53 7.75 11.02
N ARG A 115 0.96 6.49 10.91
CA ARG A 115 0.23 5.45 10.19
C ARG A 115 -0.99 5.00 10.99
N PHE A 116 -2.13 4.86 10.32
CA PHE A 116 -3.36 4.31 10.90
C PHE A 116 -3.70 2.98 10.23
N ILE A 117 -4.05 1.99 11.05
CA ILE A 117 -4.49 0.66 10.65
C ILE A 117 -6.00 0.60 10.86
N VAL A 118 -6.72 0.26 9.79
CA VAL A 118 -8.17 0.10 9.77
C VAL A 118 -8.48 -1.36 9.48
N VAL A 119 -9.26 -2.00 10.35
CA VAL A 119 -9.76 -3.37 10.17
C VAL A 119 -11.27 -3.33 10.33
N HIS A 120 -12.00 -3.94 9.41
CA HIS A 120 -13.46 -4.02 9.50
C HIS A 120 -13.96 -5.38 9.03
N ALA A 121 -14.87 -6.01 9.77
CA ALA A 121 -15.56 -7.21 9.31
C ALA A 121 -16.74 -6.85 8.40
N GLY A 122 -16.84 -7.51 7.24
CA GLY A 122 -17.95 -7.38 6.29
C GLY A 122 -18.55 -8.73 5.94
N THR A 123 -19.83 -8.71 5.56
CA THR A 123 -20.57 -9.84 4.99
C THR A 123 -21.07 -9.47 3.60
N LYS A 124 -21.73 -10.41 2.92
CA LYS A 124 -22.42 -10.15 1.65
C LYS A 124 -23.51 -9.06 1.73
N SER A 125 -24.00 -8.75 2.94
CA SER A 125 -25.02 -7.72 3.18
C SER A 125 -24.45 -6.40 3.71
N GLY A 126 -23.12 -6.28 3.78
CA GLY A 126 -22.40 -5.08 4.18
C GLY A 126 -21.61 -5.26 5.47
N PHE A 127 -21.25 -4.14 6.10
CA PHE A 127 -20.40 -4.13 7.28
C PHE A 127 -21.12 -4.60 8.53
N VAL A 128 -20.43 -5.41 9.33
CA VAL A 128 -20.92 -5.85 10.64
C VAL A 128 -20.82 -4.67 11.61
N LYS A 129 -21.96 -4.24 12.16
CA LYS A 129 -22.00 -3.14 13.14
C LYS A 129 -21.03 -3.44 14.30
N ASN A 130 -20.30 -2.42 14.74
CA ASN A 130 -19.29 -2.50 15.82
C ASN A 130 -18.08 -3.40 15.52
N ALA A 131 -17.82 -3.77 14.26
CA ALA A 131 -16.62 -4.52 13.88
C ALA A 131 -15.50 -3.64 13.30
N LEU A 132 -15.63 -2.32 13.35
CA LEU A 132 -14.59 -1.38 12.96
C LEU A 132 -13.55 -1.28 14.08
N LEU A 133 -12.32 -1.67 13.77
CA LEU A 133 -11.14 -1.46 14.61
C LEU A 133 -10.21 -0.46 13.91
N LEU A 134 -9.97 0.68 14.56
CA LEU A 134 -9.09 1.74 14.08
C LEU A 134 -8.03 2.03 15.14
N PHE A 135 -6.76 1.89 14.81
CA PHE A 135 -5.67 2.24 15.70
C PHE A 135 -4.47 2.80 14.93
N SER A 136 -3.65 3.60 15.60
CA SER A 136 -2.39 4.04 14.99
C SER A 136 -1.30 3.00 15.20
N SER A 137 -0.51 2.74 14.16
CA SER A 137 0.71 1.95 14.25
C SER A 137 1.63 2.51 15.32
N LYS A 138 2.26 1.60 16.07
CA LYS A 138 3.28 1.93 17.06
C LYS A 138 4.68 1.75 16.48
N SER A 139 4.80 1.03 15.36
CA SER A 139 6.06 0.87 14.64
C SER A 139 6.63 2.22 14.21
N GLN A 140 7.87 2.48 14.61
CA GLN A 140 8.69 3.58 14.07
C GLN A 140 9.42 3.18 12.79
N HIS A 141 9.31 1.92 12.38
CA HIS A 141 9.88 1.41 11.15
C HIS A 141 8.85 1.42 10.02
N GLU A 142 9.35 1.41 8.79
CA GLU A 142 8.53 1.40 7.59
C GLU A 142 7.64 0.15 7.49
N ASP A 143 8.11 -0.94 8.08
CA ASP A 143 7.40 -2.20 8.19
C ASP A 143 6.39 -2.17 9.35
N TYR A 144 5.11 -2.29 8.99
CA TYR A 144 3.96 -2.27 9.89
C TYR A 144 3.42 -3.67 10.20
N HIS A 145 4.03 -4.72 9.65
CA HIS A 145 3.56 -6.10 9.83
C HIS A 145 3.56 -6.53 11.30
N GLU A 146 4.41 -5.93 12.14
CA GLU A 146 4.43 -6.21 13.57
C GLU A 146 3.14 -5.78 14.31
N ASP A 147 2.48 -4.73 13.83
CA ASP A 147 1.23 -4.21 14.39
C ASP A 147 0.01 -5.00 13.87
N MET A 148 0.17 -5.85 12.85
CA MET A 148 -0.89 -6.67 12.24
C MET A 148 -0.92 -8.11 12.79
N LYS A 149 -0.73 -8.28 14.10
CA LYS A 149 -0.78 -9.60 14.77
C LYS A 149 -2.17 -9.88 15.34
N GLY A 150 -2.54 -11.16 15.39
CA GLY A 150 -3.82 -11.60 15.96
C GLY A 150 -4.02 -11.15 17.42
N GLU A 151 -2.95 -11.05 18.21
CA GLU A 151 -2.98 -10.51 19.57
C GLU A 151 -3.29 -9.01 19.60
N THR A 152 -2.69 -8.23 18.70
CA THR A 152 -2.99 -6.80 18.56
C THR A 152 -4.45 -6.56 18.20
N LEU A 153 -4.99 -7.40 17.30
CA LEU A 153 -6.39 -7.35 16.90
C LEU A 153 -7.33 -7.78 18.03
N LYS A 154 -7.00 -8.84 18.78
CA LYS A 154 -7.77 -9.26 19.97
C LYS A 154 -7.80 -8.14 21.02
N ASN A 155 -6.65 -7.57 21.36
CA ASN A 155 -6.58 -6.49 22.35
C ASN A 155 -7.33 -5.23 21.88
N GLY A 156 -7.43 -5.00 20.57
CA GLY A 156 -8.25 -3.92 20.00
C GLY A 156 -9.76 -4.19 20.00
N LEU A 157 -10.18 -5.45 19.83
CA LEU A 157 -11.58 -5.87 19.78
C LEU A 157 -12.25 -5.99 21.15
N TRP A 158 -11.48 -6.29 22.21
CA TRP A 158 -12.02 -6.51 23.57
C TRP A 158 -11.97 -5.28 24.49
N ASN A 159 -11.44 -4.14 24.02
CA ASN A 159 -11.34 -2.88 24.78
C ASN A 159 -12.29 -1.79 24.25
N VAL A 160 -13.39 -2.18 23.58
CA VAL A 160 -14.48 -1.27 23.16
C VAL A 160 -15.72 -1.54 23.99
#